data_AF-A0A2D9GQT5-F1
#
_entry.id   AF-A0A2D9GQT5-F1
#
_cell.length_a   1.000
_cell.length_b   1.000
_cell.length_c   1.000
_cell.angle_alpha   90.00
_cell.angle_beta   90.00
_cell.angle_gamma   90.00
#
_symmetry.space_group_name_H-M   'P 1'
#
loop_
_entity.id
_entity.type
_entity.pdbx_description
1 polymer ?
#
loop_
_entity_poly.entity_id
_entity_poly.type
_entity_poly.pdbx_seq_one_letter_code
_entity_poly.pdbx_strand_id
1 'polypeptide(L)'
;MIPHTISQTKELGKSIARMFVLRLTPLQIMLLVEARYSEGALSKGQHLFANRVRKKCEALYDGRGTPPPSRQAFWDAFRALQDRGFLYIAPHKPGTSKRAVALTAEGESLFTYPKSTHPFAT
;
A
#
# COMPACT_ATOMS: atom_id res chain seq x y z
N MET A 1 17.64 19.53 -12.94
CA MET A 1 16.83 18.29 -12.97
C MET A 1 16.22 18.05 -11.58
N ILE A 2 15.09 18.68 -11.25
CA ILE A 2 14.32 18.50 -10.00
C ILE A 2 12.77 18.30 -10.24
N PRO A 3 12.19 18.11 -11.46
CA PRO A 3 10.72 18.09 -11.57
C PRO A 3 10.04 16.80 -11.07
N HIS A 4 10.71 15.65 -11.20
CA HIS A 4 10.06 14.35 -10.97
C HIS A 4 9.70 14.09 -9.51
N THR A 5 10.53 14.51 -8.56
CA THR A 5 10.34 14.23 -7.14
C THR A 5 9.17 15.03 -6.56
N ILE A 6 8.93 16.26 -7.03
CA ILE A 6 7.81 17.11 -6.59
C ILE A 6 6.48 16.61 -7.17
N SER A 7 6.49 16.05 -8.37
CA SER A 7 5.29 15.49 -8.99
C SER A 7 4.82 14.22 -8.25
N GLN A 8 5.73 13.37 -7.78
CA GLN A 8 5.38 12.15 -7.05
C GLN A 8 4.82 12.44 -5.65
N THR A 9 5.32 13.47 -4.95
CA THR A 9 4.82 13.83 -3.62
C THR A 9 3.41 14.43 -3.67
N LYS A 10 3.09 15.22 -4.69
CA LYS A 10 1.73 15.76 -4.90
C LYS A 10 0.70 14.67 -5.19
N GLU A 11 1.05 13.70 -6.04
CA GLU A 11 0.15 12.57 -6.36
C GLU A 11 -0.04 11.62 -5.17
N LEU A 12 1.00 11.40 -4.36
CA LEU A 12 0.88 10.65 -3.11
C LEU A 12 -0.06 11.36 -2.11
N GLY A 13 0.05 12.69 -1.97
CA GLY A 13 -0.82 13.48 -1.09
C GLY A 13 -2.31 13.36 -1.47
N LYS A 14 -2.62 13.45 -2.77
CA LYS A 14 -3.98 13.25 -3.29
C LYS A 14 -4.51 11.83 -3.03
N SER A 15 -3.65 10.83 -3.20
CA SER A 15 -3.99 9.42 -2.95
C SER A 15 -4.33 9.18 -1.48
N ILE A 16 -3.52 9.73 -0.57
CA ILE A 16 -3.76 9.66 0.87
C ILE A 16 -5.09 10.31 1.25
N ALA A 17 -5.41 11.49 0.69
CA ALA A 17 -6.69 12.16 0.94
C ALA A 17 -7.89 11.28 0.53
N ARG A 18 -7.83 10.59 -0.62
CA ARG A 18 -8.87 9.64 -1.06
C ARG A 18 -9.00 8.47 -0.07
N MET A 19 -7.88 7.95 0.43
CA MET A 19 -7.90 6.87 1.40
C MET A 19 -8.56 7.28 2.73
N PHE A 20 -8.39 8.54 3.16
CA PHE A 20 -9.13 9.09 4.29
C PHE A 20 -10.64 9.21 4.02
N VAL A 21 -11.04 9.64 2.82
CA VAL A 21 -12.47 9.63 2.41
C VAL A 21 -13.06 8.23 2.47
N LEU A 22 -12.27 7.23 2.08
CA LEU A 22 -12.60 5.81 2.16
C LEU A 22 -12.50 5.24 3.58
N ARG A 23 -12.29 6.08 4.60
CA ARG A 23 -12.17 5.69 6.02
C ARG A 23 -11.12 4.60 6.25
N LEU A 24 -10.02 4.63 5.50
CA LEU A 24 -8.89 3.75 5.75
C LEU A 24 -8.11 4.25 6.97
N THR A 25 -7.70 3.33 7.84
CA THR A 25 -6.89 3.68 9.01
C THR A 25 -5.46 4.05 8.57
N PRO A 26 -4.71 4.82 9.39
CA PRO A 26 -3.32 5.14 9.08
C PRO A 26 -2.46 3.90 8.80
N LEU A 27 -2.71 2.81 9.53
CA LEU A 27 -2.03 1.53 9.32
C LEU A 27 -2.36 0.91 7.96
N GLN A 28 -3.64 0.92 7.55
CA GLN A 28 -4.07 0.42 6.25
C GLN A 28 -3.44 1.23 5.10
N ILE A 29 -3.39 2.55 5.24
CA ILE A 29 -2.73 3.44 4.28
C ILE A 29 -1.25 3.10 4.16
N MET A 30 -0.54 2.97 5.28
CA MET A 30 0.88 2.59 5.28
C MET A 30 1.11 1.25 4.58
N LEU A 31 0.27 0.26 4.84
CA LEU A 31 0.38 -1.06 4.21
C LEU A 31 0.18 -0.97 2.69
N LEU A 32 -0.80 -0.21 2.21
CA LEU A 32 -1.04 -0.03 0.77
C LEU A 32 0.13 0.68 0.09
N VAL A 33 0.63 1.77 0.69
CA VAL A 33 1.76 2.54 0.15
C VAL A 33 3.02 1.66 0.08
N GLU A 34 3.32 0.92 1.14
CA GLU A 34 4.50 0.07 1.18
C GLU A 34 4.36 -1.16 0.26
N ALA A 35 3.15 -1.71 0.12
CA ALA A 35 2.88 -2.76 -0.85
C ALA A 35 3.18 -2.27 -2.26
N ARG A 36 2.66 -1.10 -2.65
CA ARG A 36 2.91 -0.48 -3.96
C ARG A 36 4.38 -0.25 -4.25
N TYR A 37 5.08 0.40 -3.31
CA TYR A 37 6.49 0.70 -3.47
C TYR A 37 7.32 -0.57 -3.57
N SER A 38 7.01 -1.57 -2.74
CA SER A 38 7.70 -2.86 -2.77
C SER A 38 7.42 -3.64 -4.05
N GLU A 39 6.20 -3.60 -4.57
CA GLU A 39 5.79 -4.28 -5.80
C GLU A 39 6.48 -3.69 -7.03
N GLY A 40 6.59 -2.36 -7.13
CA GLY A 40 7.33 -1.70 -8.20
C GLY A 40 8.84 -1.98 -8.22
N ALA A 41 9.41 -2.47 -7.11
CA ALA A 41 10.81 -2.86 -7.01
C ALA A 41 11.07 -4.35 -7.31
N LEU A 42 10.03 -5.13 -7.60
CA LEU A 42 10.18 -6.56 -7.90
C LEU A 42 10.54 -6.81 -9.36
N SER A 43 11.42 -7.77 -9.57
CA SER A 43 11.69 -8.33 -10.90
C SER A 43 10.58 -9.29 -11.31
N LYS A 44 10.43 -9.51 -12.63
CA LYS A 44 9.45 -10.46 -13.18
C LYS A 44 9.58 -11.85 -12.53
N GLY A 45 8.47 -12.38 -12.03
CA GLY A 45 8.42 -13.68 -11.36
C GLY A 45 8.74 -13.66 -9.85
N GLN A 46 9.07 -12.51 -9.27
CA GLN A 46 9.20 -12.38 -7.82
C GLN A 46 7.86 -12.08 -7.17
N HIS A 47 7.67 -12.59 -5.95
CA HIS A 47 6.49 -12.34 -5.13
C HIS A 47 6.79 -11.37 -4.00
N LEU A 48 5.87 -10.43 -3.76
CA LEU A 48 5.87 -9.66 -2.54
C LEU A 48 5.24 -10.49 -1.42
N PHE A 49 5.87 -10.50 -0.23
CA PHE A 49 5.35 -11.22 0.92
C PHE A 49 4.78 -10.25 1.96
N ALA A 50 3.60 -10.57 2.52
CA ALA A 50 2.95 -9.74 3.53
C ALA A 50 3.85 -9.49 4.76
N ASN A 51 4.63 -10.49 5.18
CA ASN A 51 5.57 -10.33 6.29
C ASN A 51 6.72 -9.35 5.97
N ARG A 52 7.12 -9.22 4.69
CA ARG A 52 8.14 -8.25 4.26
C ARG A 52 7.56 -6.84 4.33
N VAL A 53 6.34 -6.64 3.85
CA VAL A 53 5.62 -5.35 3.94
C VAL A 53 5.46 -4.94 5.41
N ARG A 54 4.97 -5.85 6.28
CA ARG A 54 4.85 -5.60 7.73
C ARG A 54 6.17 -5.11 8.34
N LYS A 55 7.27 -5.83 8.13
CA LYS A 55 8.58 -5.47 8.72
C LYS A 55 9.07 -4.10 8.27
N LYS A 56 8.80 -3.72 7.02
CA LYS A 56 9.13 -2.38 6.53
C LYS A 56 8.27 -1.30 7.18
N CYS A 57 6.97 -1.54 7.35
CA CYS A 57 6.11 -0.64 8.10
C CYS A 57 6.56 -0.51 9.55
N GLU A 58 6.95 -1.60 10.21
CA GLU A 58 7.50 -1.58 11.58
C GLU A 58 8.75 -0.70 11.68
N ALA A 59 9.68 -0.81 10.74
CA ALA A 59 10.87 0.04 10.70
C ALA A 59 10.54 1.54 10.57
N LEU A 60 9.42 1.90 9.93
CA LEU A 60 8.95 3.29 9.85
C LEU A 60 8.41 3.82 11.19
N TYR A 61 7.88 2.95 12.05
CA TYR A 61 7.46 3.29 13.41
C TYR A 61 8.67 3.46 14.34
N ASP A 62 9.63 2.52 14.27
CA ASP A 62 10.86 2.57 15.05
C ASP A 62 11.65 3.86 14.78
N GLY A 63 11.76 4.25 13.50
CA GLY A 63 12.43 5.49 13.11
C GLY A 63 11.74 6.79 13.57
N ARG A 64 10.49 6.71 14.05
CA ARG A 64 9.69 7.84 14.56
C ARG A 64 9.55 7.84 16.08
N GLY A 65 10.17 6.90 16.78
CA GLY A 65 10.04 6.75 18.24
C GLY A 65 8.62 6.40 18.71
N THR A 66 7.76 5.94 17.79
CA THR A 66 6.40 5.51 18.11
C THR A 66 6.38 3.99 18.11
N PRO A 67 5.82 3.33 19.15
CA PRO A 67 5.78 1.86 19.16
C PRO A 67 4.98 1.33 17.97
N PRO A 68 5.50 0.32 17.24
CA PRO A 68 4.76 -0.28 16.14
C PRO A 68 3.49 -0.98 16.64
N PRO A 69 2.44 -1.06 15.82
CA PRO A 69 1.25 -1.86 16.11
C PRO A 69 1.62 -3.33 16.37
N SER A 70 0.75 -4.04 17.10
CA SER A 70 0.96 -5.47 17.34
C SER A 70 0.92 -6.26 16.02
N ARG A 71 1.59 -7.41 16.01
CA ARG A 71 1.56 -8.33 14.85
C ARG A 71 0.13 -8.68 14.44
N GLN A 72 -0.78 -8.83 15.40
CA GLN A 72 -2.19 -9.11 15.14
C GLN A 72 -2.88 -7.93 14.45
N ALA A 73 -2.66 -6.69 14.92
CA ALA A 73 -3.21 -5.50 14.30
C ALA A 73 -2.77 -5.32 12.83
N PHE A 74 -1.52 -5.67 12.49
CA PHE A 74 -1.08 -5.71 11.11
C PHE A 74 -1.85 -6.73 10.27
N TRP A 75 -2.08 -7.93 10.79
CA TRP A 75 -2.85 -8.96 10.08
C TRP A 75 -4.32 -8.61 9.93
N ASP A 76 -4.91 -7.98 10.93
CA ASP A 76 -6.29 -7.49 10.87
C ASP A 76 -6.41 -6.37 9.82
N ALA A 77 -5.43 -5.48 9.73
CA ALA A 77 -5.38 -4.46 8.68
C ALA A 77 -5.21 -5.07 7.28
N PHE A 78 -4.37 -6.10 7.13
CA PHE A 78 -4.25 -6.84 5.86
C PHE A 78 -5.56 -7.51 5.44
N ARG A 79 -6.26 -8.18 6.38
CA ARG A 79 -7.56 -8.80 6.12
C ARG A 79 -8.59 -7.75 5.72
N ALA A 80 -8.69 -6.66 6.47
CA ALA A 80 -9.62 -5.58 6.14
C ALA A 80 -9.36 -4.97 4.75
N LEU A 81 -8.10 -4.86 4.32
CA LEU A 81 -7.76 -4.41 2.97
C LEU A 81 -8.12 -5.45 1.90
N GLN A 82 -7.96 -6.73 2.20
CA GLN A 82 -8.36 -7.83 1.33
C GLN A 82 -9.88 -7.92 1.18
N ASP A 83 -10.62 -7.84 2.28
CA ASP A 83 -12.09 -7.89 2.31
C ASP A 83 -12.71 -6.71 1.56
N ARG A 84 -12.01 -5.58 1.52
CA ARG A 84 -12.38 -4.38 0.75
C ARG A 84 -11.92 -4.41 -0.70
N GLY A 85 -11.30 -5.50 -1.15
CA GLY A 85 -10.88 -5.68 -2.54
C GLY A 85 -9.59 -4.94 -2.92
N PHE A 86 -8.88 -4.27 -2.01
CA PHE A 86 -7.68 -3.50 -2.35
C PHE A 86 -6.41 -4.34 -2.43
N LEU A 87 -6.35 -5.45 -1.70
CA LEU A 87 -5.22 -6.38 -1.71
C LEU A 87 -5.68 -7.78 -2.04
N TYR A 88 -4.88 -8.49 -2.83
CA TYR A 88 -4.97 -9.93 -2.95
C TYR A 88 -3.92 -10.57 -2.03
N ILE A 89 -4.34 -11.47 -1.13
CA ILE A 89 -3.44 -12.18 -0.22
C ILE A 89 -3.71 -13.68 -0.32
N ALA A 90 -2.67 -14.45 -0.65
CA ALA A 90 -2.75 -15.89 -0.80
C ALA A 90 -1.53 -16.61 -0.21
N PRO A 91 -1.66 -17.87 0.21
CA PRO A 91 -0.51 -18.71 0.51
C PRO A 91 0.40 -18.81 -0.72
N HIS A 92 1.71 -18.64 -0.54
CA HIS A 92 2.66 -18.72 -1.66
C HIS A 92 2.80 -20.13 -2.23
N LYS A 93 2.74 -21.15 -1.36
CA LYS A 93 2.68 -22.57 -1.71
C LYS A 93 1.79 -23.30 -0.70
N PRO A 94 1.18 -24.44 -1.08
CA PRO A 94 0.47 -25.31 -0.14
C PRO A 94 1.35 -25.67 1.05
N GLY A 95 0.79 -25.64 2.27
CA GLY A 95 1.49 -25.98 3.51
C GLY A 95 2.47 -24.92 4.04
N THR A 96 2.58 -23.75 3.41
CA THR A 96 3.47 -22.68 3.93
C THR A 96 2.72 -21.61 4.70
N SER A 97 3.37 -21.05 5.71
CA SER A 97 2.90 -19.85 6.41
C SER A 97 3.21 -18.54 5.66
N LYS A 98 3.95 -18.62 4.54
CA LYS A 98 4.30 -17.46 3.72
C LYS A 98 3.09 -17.04 2.89
N ARG A 99 2.68 -15.79 3.06
CA ARG A 99 1.58 -15.18 2.30
C ARG A 99 2.13 -14.20 1.28
N ALA A 100 1.88 -14.47 0.00
CA ALA A 100 2.09 -13.51 -1.06
C ALA A 100 1.01 -12.44 -0.99
N VAL A 101 1.37 -11.21 -1.34
CA VAL A 101 0.47 -10.06 -1.41
C VAL A 101 0.69 -9.33 -2.72
N ALA A 102 -0.38 -8.84 -3.33
CA ALA A 102 -0.34 -7.97 -4.51
C ALA A 102 -1.46 -6.93 -4.41
N LEU A 103 -1.25 -5.76 -5.01
CA LEU A 103 -2.35 -4.82 -5.22
C LEU A 103 -3.31 -5.37 -6.27
N THR A 104 -4.61 -5.20 -6.02
CA THR A 104 -5.62 -5.43 -7.04
C THR A 104 -5.70 -4.22 -7.98
N ALA A 105 -6.46 -4.33 -9.07
CA ALA A 105 -6.76 -3.17 -9.92
C ALA A 105 -7.42 -2.02 -9.11
N GLU A 106 -8.31 -2.35 -8.18
CA GLU A 106 -8.95 -1.38 -7.29
C GLU A 106 -7.95 -0.73 -6.34
N GLY A 107 -7.04 -1.53 -5.76
CA GLY A 107 -5.95 -1.03 -4.91
C GLY A 107 -5.02 -0.09 -5.66
N GLU A 108 -4.60 -0.44 -6.88
CA GLU A 108 -3.73 0.42 -7.70
C GLU A 108 -4.45 1.71 -8.12
N SER A 109 -5.77 1.65 -8.36
CA SER A 109 -6.57 2.83 -8.71
C SER A 109 -6.57 3.91 -7.62
N LEU A 110 -6.30 3.56 -6.36
CA LEU A 110 -6.19 4.52 -5.27
C LEU A 110 -5.05 5.52 -5.47
N PHE A 111 -4.06 5.13 -6.27
CA PHE A 111 -2.85 5.91 -6.50
C PHE A 111 -2.79 6.59 -7.87
N THR A 112 -3.81 6.39 -8.69
CA THR A 112 -3.93 7.02 -10.00
C THR A 112 -5.05 8.04 -9.93
N TYR A 113 -4.73 9.31 -10.16
CA TYR A 113 -5.77 10.31 -10.35
C TYR A 113 -6.26 10.24 -11.80
N PRO A 114 -7.56 10.00 -12.06
CA PRO A 114 -8.07 10.20 -13.40
C PRO A 114 -7.81 11.67 -13.75
N LYS A 115 -7.12 11.91 -14.88
CA LYS A 115 -7.01 13.27 -15.41
C LYS A 115 -8.44 13.75 -15.65
N SER A 116 -8.82 14.84 -14.99
CA SER A 116 -10.11 15.47 -15.21
C SER A 116 -10.20 15.81 -16.69
N THR A 117 -11.15 15.22 -17.42
CA THR A 117 -11.47 15.57 -18.81
C THR A 117 -12.35 16.81 -18.88
N HIS A 118 -12.57 17.50 -17.75
CA HIS A 118 -13.37 18.71 -17.72
C HIS A 118 -12.67 19.80 -18.57
N PRO A 119 -13.39 20.48 -19.48
CA PRO A 119 -12.78 21.44 -20.44
C PRO A 119 -12.07 22.65 -19.79
N PHE A 120 -12.12 22.77 -18.46
CA PHE A 120 -11.50 23.85 -17.68
C PHE A 120 -10.46 23.34 -16.65
N ALA A 121 -10.14 22.04 -16.64
CA ALA A 121 -9.12 21.49 -15.76
C ALA A 121 -7.75 21.60 -16.43
N THR A 122 -7.15 22.80 -16.37
CA THR A 122 -5.73 23.06 -16.69
C THR A 122 -4.80 22.66 -15.54
#